data_AF-A0A1M3BSV8-F1
#
_entry.id   AF-A0A1M3BSV8-F1
#
_cell.length_a   1.000
_cell.length_b   1.000
_cell.length_c   1.000
_cell.angle_alpha   90.00
_cell.angle_beta   90.00
_cell.angle_gamma   90.00
#
_symmetry.space_group_name_H-M   'P 1'
#
loop_
_entity.id
_entity.type
_entity.pdbx_description
1 polymer ?
#
loop_
_entity_poly.entity_id
_entity_poly.type
_entity_poly.pdbx_seq_one_letter_code
_entity_poly.pdbx_strand_id
1 'polypeptide(L)'
;MPGERQKAYKATKFGEGQTADGQLVRFRVEVDSIGDTEAIPRAQEALALFSHLDTVQSLPTTRNIQHGGYGQYTRYDVDQLEYWGGGGFAEALHIKDAPEGYHPIVTYSMFPREGGRDAYFVEWKDEASALAGLRRFANQATFEQIPEDEDESRGFIRAVNLGSLQPWFYAVGDAQLMGDYVFPEHLAGHPVFTPGRQFIVPTKEFWLDKVAHTTVKTSMGAYTREVPTKKYNGWGYDDGDPQIHTTVQWNDGSLTEITPETPQQLLPIPIETQPWVAEAYKGIQAALAGKALSFTVNFADGSKFVGRFVEAPEKKSDPEGDYFVRVSMSDGSTREGRVTFSPTAELPSVQSYVHHHYSKNGHEYTRISVDRMETKRNGRKAAGIFFAPPTDASPYEVNSTQNSEEE
;
A
#
# COMPACT_ATOMS: atom_id res chain seq x y z
N MET A 1 -33.19 43.13 -11.77
CA MET A 1 -34.03 42.25 -10.92
C MET A 1 -33.26 40.95 -10.72
N PRO A 2 -32.92 40.54 -9.49
CA PRO A 2 -32.21 39.29 -9.26
C PRO A 2 -33.21 38.15 -9.41
N GLY A 3 -32.92 37.20 -10.31
CA GLY A 3 -33.72 35.98 -10.47
C GLY A 3 -33.59 35.09 -9.25
N GLU A 4 -34.72 34.71 -8.65
CA GLU A 4 -34.78 33.72 -7.60
C GLU A 4 -34.22 32.38 -8.13
N ARG A 5 -33.10 31.92 -7.54
CA ARG A 5 -32.64 30.55 -7.69
C ARG A 5 -33.65 29.64 -6.97
N GLN A 6 -34.59 29.05 -7.71
CA GLN A 6 -35.41 27.96 -7.20
C GLN A 6 -34.47 26.80 -6.81
N LYS A 7 -34.40 26.48 -5.52
CA LYS A 7 -33.78 25.24 -5.05
C LYS A 7 -34.56 24.07 -5.65
N ALA A 8 -33.91 23.23 -6.45
CA ALA A 8 -34.46 21.97 -6.88
C ALA A 8 -34.69 21.09 -5.65
N TYR A 9 -35.94 20.95 -5.21
CA TYR A 9 -36.31 20.02 -4.17
C TYR A 9 -36.41 18.64 -4.79
N LYS A 10 -35.46 17.75 -4.45
CA LYS A 10 -35.57 16.33 -4.77
C LYS A 10 -36.67 15.72 -3.91
N ALA A 11 -37.78 15.33 -4.53
CA ALA A 11 -38.82 14.58 -3.85
C ALA A 11 -38.44 13.10 -3.87
N THR A 12 -38.27 12.50 -2.69
CA THR A 12 -38.13 11.05 -2.56
C THR A 12 -39.50 10.46 -2.25
N LYS A 13 -39.98 9.56 -3.11
CA LYS A 13 -41.18 8.77 -2.82
C LYS A 13 -40.85 7.28 -2.73
N PHE A 14 -41.49 6.61 -1.79
CA PHE A 14 -41.35 5.18 -1.54
C PHE A 14 -42.51 4.44 -2.19
N GLY A 15 -42.22 3.29 -2.79
CA GLY A 15 -43.22 2.36 -3.28
C GLY A 15 -42.98 0.96 -2.73
N GLU A 16 -44.07 0.22 -2.54
CA GLU A 16 -44.04 -1.19 -2.17
C GLU A 16 -44.76 -1.99 -3.27
N GLY A 17 -44.11 -3.04 -3.74
CA GLY A 17 -44.68 -4.04 -4.65
C GLY A 17 -44.63 -5.41 -4.00
N GLN A 18 -45.43 -6.35 -4.52
CA GLN A 18 -45.45 -7.72 -4.06
C GLN A 18 -45.25 -8.64 -5.26
N THR A 19 -44.29 -9.56 -5.17
CA THR A 19 -44.07 -10.60 -6.19
C THR A 19 -45.22 -11.62 -6.18
N ALA A 20 -45.29 -12.46 -7.22
CA ALA A 20 -46.34 -13.48 -7.35
C ALA A 20 -46.36 -14.51 -6.19
N ASP A 21 -45.23 -14.72 -5.52
CA ASP A 21 -45.09 -15.60 -4.34
C ASP A 21 -45.21 -14.85 -2.99
N GLY A 22 -45.53 -13.57 -3.01
CA GLY A 22 -45.84 -12.79 -1.82
C GLY A 22 -44.67 -12.02 -1.21
N GLN A 23 -43.46 -12.09 -1.78
CA GLN A 23 -42.30 -11.33 -1.31
C GLN A 23 -42.51 -9.82 -1.54
N LEU A 24 -42.25 -9.02 -0.49
CA LEU A 24 -42.36 -7.58 -0.54
C LEU A 24 -41.10 -6.97 -1.15
N VAL A 25 -41.26 -6.22 -2.24
CA VAL A 25 -40.18 -5.45 -2.87
C VAL A 25 -40.42 -3.96 -2.59
N ARG A 26 -39.49 -3.33 -1.87
CA ARG A 26 -39.51 -1.89 -1.61
C ARG A 26 -38.57 -1.20 -2.57
N PHE A 27 -39.04 -0.14 -3.21
CA PHE A 27 -38.20 0.64 -4.11
C PHE A 27 -38.37 2.13 -3.87
N ARG A 28 -37.35 2.87 -4.28
CA ARG A 28 -37.22 4.30 -4.11
C ARG A 28 -37.17 4.92 -5.49
N VAL A 29 -38.09 5.84 -5.78
CA VAL A 29 -38.04 6.66 -6.98
C VAL A 29 -37.56 8.04 -6.57
N GLU A 30 -36.41 8.44 -7.12
CA GLU A 30 -35.94 9.82 -7.01
C GLU A 30 -36.57 10.62 -8.16
N VAL A 31 -37.34 11.66 -7.81
CA VAL A 31 -37.95 12.54 -8.81
C VAL A 31 -37.20 13.88 -8.77
N ASP A 32 -36.51 14.20 -9.87
CA ASP A 32 -35.63 15.37 -9.96
C ASP A 32 -36.37 16.71 -9.96
N SER A 33 -37.70 16.72 -10.12
CA SER A 33 -38.52 17.91 -9.89
C SER A 33 -39.92 17.58 -9.39
N ILE A 34 -40.45 18.44 -8.51
CA ILE A 34 -41.82 18.32 -7.95
C ILE A 34 -42.91 18.33 -9.05
N GLY A 35 -42.58 18.75 -10.27
CA GLY A 35 -43.50 18.85 -11.41
C GLY A 35 -43.52 17.65 -12.35
N ASP A 36 -42.68 16.63 -12.16
CA ASP A 36 -42.71 15.43 -13.01
C ASP A 36 -43.86 14.50 -12.59
N THR A 37 -45.06 14.84 -13.04
CA THR A 37 -46.29 14.07 -12.78
C THR A 37 -46.36 12.77 -13.57
N GLU A 38 -45.41 12.51 -14.49
CA GLU A 38 -45.35 11.26 -15.27
C GLU A 38 -44.40 10.21 -14.67
N ALA A 39 -43.44 10.61 -13.83
CA ALA A 39 -42.55 9.67 -13.15
C ALA A 39 -43.30 8.62 -12.31
N ILE A 40 -44.42 9.00 -11.68
CA ILE A 40 -45.24 8.10 -10.86
C ILE A 40 -46.02 7.10 -11.72
N PRO A 41 -46.80 7.52 -12.73
CA PRO A 41 -47.43 6.59 -13.68
C PRO A 41 -46.42 5.64 -14.34
N ARG A 42 -45.24 6.12 -14.76
CA ARG A 42 -44.20 5.27 -15.36
C ARG A 42 -43.63 4.25 -14.38
N ALA A 43 -43.43 4.63 -13.12
CA ALA A 43 -43.03 3.69 -12.08
C ALA A 43 -44.14 2.66 -11.80
N GLN A 44 -45.41 3.07 -11.77
CA GLN A 44 -46.56 2.17 -11.61
C GLN A 44 -46.75 1.23 -12.81
N GLU A 45 -46.51 1.73 -14.03
CA GLU A 45 -46.56 0.95 -15.27
C GLU A 45 -45.41 -0.06 -15.33
N ALA A 46 -44.20 0.35 -14.92
CA ALA A 46 -43.08 -0.58 -14.72
C ALA A 46 -43.44 -1.68 -13.71
N LEU A 47 -44.11 -1.36 -12.59
CA LEU A 47 -44.58 -2.36 -11.62
C LEU A 47 -45.62 -3.32 -12.18
N ALA A 48 -46.54 -2.83 -13.02
CA ALA A 48 -47.51 -3.70 -13.70
C ALA A 48 -46.82 -4.67 -14.69
N LEU A 49 -45.66 -4.29 -15.24
CA LEU A 49 -44.83 -5.21 -16.02
C LEU A 49 -44.15 -6.27 -15.14
N PHE A 50 -43.77 -5.92 -13.89
CA PHE A 50 -43.19 -6.87 -12.93
C PHE A 50 -44.22 -7.86 -12.35
N SER A 51 -45.51 -7.51 -12.26
CA SER A 51 -46.56 -8.41 -11.76
C SER A 51 -46.86 -9.62 -12.67
N HIS A 52 -46.30 -9.63 -13.88
CA HIS A 52 -46.44 -10.71 -14.86
C HIS A 52 -45.12 -11.42 -15.17
N LEU A 53 -44.05 -11.12 -14.45
CA LEU A 53 -42.87 -11.96 -14.51
C LEU A 53 -43.22 -13.28 -13.83
N ASP A 54 -43.35 -14.34 -14.64
CA ASP A 54 -43.18 -15.70 -14.16
C ASP A 54 -41.88 -15.70 -13.36
N THR A 55 -42.01 -16.00 -12.07
CA THR A 55 -40.88 -16.11 -11.17
C THR A 55 -39.86 -17.00 -11.87
N VAL A 56 -38.70 -16.43 -12.18
CA VAL A 56 -37.50 -17.24 -12.33
C VAL A 56 -37.52 -18.13 -11.11
N GLN A 57 -37.64 -19.44 -11.33
CA GLN A 57 -37.66 -20.48 -10.30
C GLN A 57 -36.94 -19.97 -9.07
N SER A 58 -37.69 -19.74 -7.98
CA SER A 58 -37.20 -19.37 -6.64
C SER A 58 -35.68 -19.08 -6.64
N LEU A 59 -35.28 -17.80 -6.69
CA LEU A 59 -33.87 -17.41 -6.47
C LEU A 59 -33.31 -18.32 -5.37
N PRO A 60 -32.25 -19.11 -5.62
CA PRO A 60 -31.84 -20.18 -4.73
C PRO A 60 -31.74 -19.61 -3.31
N THR A 61 -32.65 -20.10 -2.46
CA THR A 61 -33.00 -19.63 -1.11
C THR A 61 -32.08 -18.54 -0.55
N THR A 62 -32.32 -17.27 -0.92
CA THR A 62 -31.64 -16.15 -0.28
C THR A 62 -32.20 -16.00 1.13
N ARG A 63 -31.41 -16.36 2.14
CA ARG A 63 -31.73 -16.20 3.56
C ARG A 63 -31.14 -14.89 4.07
N ASN A 64 -31.91 -14.16 4.86
CA ASN A 64 -31.44 -12.96 5.55
C ASN A 64 -30.90 -13.38 6.92
N ILE A 65 -29.61 -13.16 7.17
CA ILE A 65 -29.02 -13.28 8.49
C ILE A 65 -29.46 -12.00 9.23
N GLN A 66 -30.56 -12.11 9.98
CA GLN A 66 -31.23 -10.96 10.59
C GLN A 66 -30.26 -10.17 11.48
N HIS A 67 -30.23 -8.83 11.34
CA HIS A 67 -30.34 -7.81 12.40
C HIS A 67 -30.09 -6.37 11.85
N GLY A 68 -31.04 -5.44 12.09
CA GLY A 68 -30.86 -3.99 11.89
C GLY A 68 -30.52 -3.55 10.46
N GLY A 69 -29.90 -2.36 10.32
CA GLY A 69 -29.46 -1.80 9.03
C GLY A 69 -28.22 -2.47 8.41
N TYR A 70 -27.68 -3.52 9.03
CA TYR A 70 -26.46 -4.23 8.60
C TYR A 70 -26.69 -5.69 8.20
N GLY A 71 -27.94 -6.18 8.26
CA GLY A 71 -28.31 -7.54 7.87
C GLY A 71 -27.78 -7.88 6.47
N GLN A 72 -27.13 -9.03 6.36
CA GLN A 72 -26.54 -9.54 5.13
C GLN A 72 -27.39 -10.66 4.56
N TYR A 73 -27.38 -10.79 3.24
CA TYR A 73 -28.05 -11.87 2.54
C TYR A 73 -27.06 -12.98 2.20
N THR A 74 -27.51 -14.22 2.23
CA THR A 74 -26.70 -15.39 1.89
C THR A 74 -27.57 -16.47 1.24
N ARG A 75 -26.98 -17.30 0.39
CA ARG A 75 -27.62 -18.51 -0.16
C ARG A 75 -27.49 -19.72 0.76
N TYR A 76 -26.69 -19.62 1.82
CA TYR A 76 -26.41 -20.70 2.75
C TYR A 76 -27.38 -20.71 3.94
N ASP A 77 -27.49 -21.86 4.59
CA ASP A 77 -28.11 -22.04 5.90
C ASP A 77 -27.13 -21.66 7.00
N VAL A 78 -27.41 -20.54 7.69
CA VAL A 78 -26.50 -19.97 8.67
C VAL A 78 -27.19 -19.78 10.01
N ASP A 79 -26.60 -20.36 11.06
CA ASP A 79 -26.89 -20.00 12.44
C ASP A 79 -25.90 -18.92 12.90
N GLN A 80 -26.42 -17.76 13.31
CA GLN A 80 -25.60 -16.76 13.98
C GLN A 80 -25.53 -17.09 15.47
N LEU A 81 -24.33 -17.37 15.96
CA LEU A 81 -24.07 -17.80 17.33
C LEU A 81 -23.96 -16.60 18.28
N GLU A 82 -23.29 -15.53 17.84
CA GLU A 82 -23.16 -14.26 18.58
C GLU A 82 -22.96 -13.10 17.59
N TYR A 83 -23.43 -11.90 17.97
CA TYR A 83 -23.30 -10.67 17.19
C TYR A 83 -22.91 -9.49 18.08
N TRP A 84 -22.03 -8.64 17.57
CA TRP A 84 -21.62 -7.38 18.19
C TRP A 84 -21.54 -6.27 17.14
N GLY A 85 -22.15 -5.09 17.40
CA GLY A 85 -22.17 -3.99 16.43
C GLY A 85 -22.30 -2.58 17.03
N GLY A 86 -22.00 -1.56 16.21
CA GLY A 86 -22.13 -0.13 16.56
C GLY A 86 -21.63 0.82 15.48
N GLY A 87 -20.32 0.77 15.16
CA GLY A 87 -19.69 1.51 14.05
C GLY A 87 -19.12 0.60 12.95
N GLY A 88 -18.88 -0.66 13.29
CA GLY A 88 -18.72 -1.82 12.40
C GLY A 88 -19.48 -2.98 13.03
N PHE A 89 -19.17 -4.21 12.64
CA PHE A 89 -19.70 -5.38 13.34
C PHE A 89 -18.72 -6.55 13.35
N ALA A 90 -18.93 -7.44 14.31
CA ALA A 90 -18.32 -8.75 14.39
C ALA A 90 -19.39 -9.78 14.75
N GLU A 91 -19.27 -10.99 14.23
CA GLU A 91 -20.22 -12.08 14.48
C GLU A 91 -19.54 -13.44 14.42
N ALA A 92 -20.10 -14.41 15.12
CA ALA A 92 -19.77 -15.83 15.02
C ALA A 92 -20.90 -16.55 14.28
N LEU A 93 -20.55 -17.33 13.27
CA LEU A 93 -21.48 -17.99 12.35
C LEU A 93 -21.17 -19.49 12.26
N HIS A 94 -22.23 -20.28 12.15
CA HIS A 94 -22.19 -21.68 11.72
C HIS A 94 -22.98 -21.81 10.42
N ILE A 95 -22.26 -22.01 9.32
CA ILE A 95 -22.78 -22.28 7.98
C ILE A 95 -23.02 -23.79 7.83
N LYS A 96 -24.26 -24.25 8.00
CA LYS A 96 -24.61 -25.68 8.06
C LYS A 96 -24.39 -26.41 6.75
N ASP A 97 -24.56 -25.72 5.63
CA ASP A 97 -24.43 -26.23 4.27
C ASP A 97 -23.21 -25.63 3.55
N ALA A 98 -22.10 -25.45 4.29
CA ALA A 98 -20.84 -24.99 3.72
C ALA A 98 -20.40 -25.90 2.55
N PRO A 99 -19.98 -25.33 1.41
CA PRO A 99 -19.52 -26.11 0.26
C PRO A 99 -18.21 -26.85 0.57
N GLU A 100 -17.94 -27.90 -0.19
CA GLU A 100 -16.70 -28.68 -0.05
C GLU A 100 -15.47 -27.77 -0.15
N GLY A 101 -14.52 -27.95 0.78
CA GLY A 101 -13.30 -27.15 0.87
C GLY A 101 -13.39 -25.90 1.74
N TYR A 102 -14.57 -25.54 2.24
CA TYR A 102 -14.76 -24.41 3.16
C TYR A 102 -15.09 -24.89 4.57
N HIS A 103 -14.63 -24.15 5.58
CA HIS A 103 -14.94 -24.49 6.97
C HIS A 103 -16.27 -23.87 7.42
N PRO A 104 -17.19 -24.64 8.04
CA PRO A 104 -18.53 -24.16 8.36
C PRO A 104 -18.59 -23.20 9.55
N ILE A 105 -17.57 -23.15 10.41
CA ILE A 105 -17.62 -22.35 11.65
C ILE A 105 -16.61 -21.19 11.53
N VAL A 106 -17.13 -19.97 11.55
CA VAL A 106 -16.33 -18.76 11.32
C VAL A 106 -16.68 -17.66 12.30
N THR A 107 -15.71 -16.79 12.57
CA THR A 107 -15.99 -15.43 13.03
C THR A 107 -15.71 -14.46 11.92
N TYR A 108 -16.61 -13.54 11.65
CA TYR A 108 -16.45 -12.49 10.65
C TYR A 108 -16.45 -11.13 11.31
N SER A 109 -15.68 -10.19 10.80
CA SER A 109 -15.80 -8.81 11.22
C SER A 109 -15.54 -7.84 10.08
N MET A 110 -16.20 -6.68 10.17
CA MET A 110 -16.15 -5.63 9.17
C MET A 110 -16.17 -4.28 9.87
N PHE A 111 -15.14 -3.47 9.59
CA PHE A 111 -15.01 -2.11 10.11
C PHE A 111 -14.88 -1.11 8.97
N PRO A 112 -15.63 0.00 9.00
CA PRO A 112 -15.43 1.06 8.02
C PRO A 112 -14.06 1.70 8.23
N ARG A 113 -13.41 2.04 7.12
CA ARG A 113 -12.17 2.82 7.08
C ARG A 113 -12.33 3.97 6.10
N GLU A 114 -11.51 5.01 6.22
CA GLU A 114 -11.47 6.07 5.23
C GLU A 114 -11.19 5.48 3.84
N GLY A 115 -12.12 5.67 2.89
CA GLY A 115 -12.02 5.14 1.54
C GLY A 115 -12.49 3.69 1.34
N GLY A 116 -12.98 2.98 2.37
CA GLY A 116 -13.44 1.60 2.18
C GLY A 116 -13.91 0.88 3.45
N ARG A 117 -13.74 -0.45 3.45
CA ARG A 117 -14.01 -1.33 4.59
C ARG A 117 -12.84 -2.28 4.75
N ASP A 118 -12.47 -2.56 5.99
CA ASP A 118 -11.57 -3.65 6.34
C ASP A 118 -12.40 -4.78 6.92
N ALA A 119 -12.38 -5.91 6.23
CA ALA A 119 -13.10 -7.10 6.60
C ALA A 119 -12.16 -8.30 6.68
N TYR A 120 -12.45 -9.22 7.58
CA TYR A 120 -11.71 -10.46 7.74
C TYR A 120 -12.60 -11.52 8.37
N PHE A 121 -12.25 -12.78 8.15
CA PHE A 121 -12.83 -13.88 8.90
C PHE A 121 -11.76 -14.83 9.43
N VAL A 122 -12.14 -15.60 10.43
CA VAL A 122 -11.33 -16.65 11.03
C VAL A 122 -12.15 -17.93 11.02
N GLU A 123 -11.53 -19.03 10.63
CA GLU A 123 -12.12 -20.37 10.69
C GLU A 123 -11.74 -21.05 12.01
N TRP A 124 -12.73 -21.69 12.64
CA TRP A 124 -12.61 -22.29 13.96
C TRP A 124 -13.08 -23.72 13.98
N LYS A 125 -12.33 -24.61 14.63
CA LYS A 125 -12.61 -26.04 14.77
C LYS A 125 -14.01 -26.35 15.31
N ASP A 126 -14.54 -25.51 16.19
CA ASP A 126 -15.85 -25.69 16.82
C ASP A 126 -16.46 -24.34 17.26
N GLU A 127 -17.77 -24.37 17.57
CA GLU A 127 -18.56 -23.18 17.94
C GLU A 127 -18.04 -22.53 19.24
N ALA A 128 -17.57 -23.33 20.20
CA ALA A 128 -17.05 -22.83 21.46
C ALA A 128 -15.78 -22.01 21.24
N SER A 129 -14.87 -22.49 20.38
CA SER A 129 -13.70 -21.76 19.93
C SER A 129 -14.07 -20.47 19.19
N ALA A 130 -15.07 -20.49 18.29
CA ALA A 130 -15.52 -19.30 17.58
C ALA A 130 -16.06 -18.21 18.53
N LEU A 131 -16.88 -18.59 19.51
CA LEU A 131 -17.42 -17.67 20.51
C LEU A 131 -16.32 -17.08 21.41
N ALA A 132 -15.36 -17.91 21.83
CA ALA A 132 -14.19 -17.45 22.59
C ALA A 132 -13.33 -16.47 21.78
N GLY A 133 -13.11 -16.78 20.50
CA GLY A 133 -12.29 -15.99 19.59
C GLY A 133 -12.92 -14.69 19.11
N LEU A 134 -14.25 -14.60 19.04
CA LEU A 134 -14.98 -13.48 18.46
C LEU A 134 -14.54 -12.13 19.03
N ARG A 135 -14.46 -12.01 20.36
CA ARG A 135 -14.11 -10.74 21.02
C ARG A 135 -12.67 -10.33 20.80
N ARG A 136 -11.79 -11.30 20.61
CA ARG A 136 -10.36 -11.06 20.40
C ARG A 136 -10.09 -10.67 18.96
N PHE A 137 -10.62 -11.43 18.00
CA PHE A 137 -10.34 -11.20 16.59
C PHE A 137 -11.21 -10.10 15.97
N ALA A 138 -12.14 -9.49 16.70
CA ALA A 138 -12.98 -8.39 16.24
C ALA A 138 -12.24 -7.06 15.93
N ASN A 139 -10.91 -6.98 15.85
CA ASN A 139 -10.24 -5.83 15.22
C ASN A 139 -8.97 -6.24 14.44
N GLN A 140 -8.53 -5.37 13.51
CA GLN A 140 -7.35 -5.64 12.67
C GLN A 140 -6.06 -5.79 13.49
N ALA A 141 -5.87 -4.99 14.55
CA ALA A 141 -4.63 -5.01 15.34
C ALA A 141 -4.42 -6.37 16.04
N THR A 142 -5.51 -7.02 16.43
CA THR A 142 -5.50 -8.38 17.00
C THR A 142 -5.42 -9.48 15.95
N PHE A 143 -5.87 -9.23 14.70
CA PHE A 143 -5.73 -10.16 13.59
C PHE A 143 -4.26 -10.36 13.18
N GLU A 144 -3.47 -9.28 13.22
CA GLU A 144 -2.04 -9.30 12.87
C GLU A 144 -1.15 -9.90 13.99
N GLN A 145 -1.70 -10.11 15.19
CA GLN A 145 -1.01 -10.63 16.36
C GLN A 145 -1.63 -11.96 16.80
N ILE A 146 -1.35 -13.04 16.07
CA ILE A 146 -1.74 -14.40 16.50
C ILE A 146 -0.92 -14.74 17.75
N PRO A 147 -1.52 -14.90 18.93
CA PRO A 147 -0.77 -15.22 20.15
C PRO A 147 -0.28 -16.66 20.08
N GLU A 148 0.95 -16.88 20.55
CA GLU A 148 1.50 -18.23 20.77
C GLU A 148 0.87 -18.94 21.99
N ASP A 149 -0.01 -18.26 22.75
CA ASP A 149 -0.69 -18.81 23.93
C ASP A 149 -1.88 -19.73 23.57
N GLU A 150 -1.88 -20.94 24.15
CA GLU A 150 -2.64 -22.13 23.74
C GLU A 150 -4.14 -22.14 24.10
N ASP A 151 -4.65 -21.22 24.93
CA ASP A 151 -6.04 -21.28 25.41
C ASP A 151 -7.03 -20.45 24.56
N GLU A 152 -6.64 -19.26 24.08
CA GLU A 152 -7.51 -18.38 23.28
C GLU A 152 -7.34 -18.57 21.77
N SER A 153 -6.25 -19.21 21.35
CA SER A 153 -6.03 -19.69 19.97
C SER A 153 -6.52 -21.14 19.80
N ARG A 154 -7.06 -21.77 20.85
CA ARG A 154 -7.52 -23.15 20.81
C ARG A 154 -8.63 -23.30 19.78
N GLY A 155 -8.38 -24.15 18.81
CA GLY A 155 -9.33 -24.40 17.71
C GLY A 155 -9.23 -23.39 16.57
N PHE A 156 -8.30 -22.43 16.60
CA PHE A 156 -7.97 -21.63 15.42
C PHE A 156 -7.51 -22.55 14.27
N ILE A 157 -8.04 -22.31 13.06
CA ILE A 157 -7.61 -23.02 11.86
C ILE A 157 -6.81 -22.09 10.96
N ARG A 158 -7.44 -20.98 10.53
CA ARG A 158 -6.80 -19.95 9.71
C ARG A 158 -7.55 -18.64 9.78
N ALA A 159 -6.86 -17.57 9.40
CA ALA A 159 -7.39 -16.23 9.31
C ALA A 159 -7.30 -15.74 7.85
N VAL A 160 -8.33 -15.05 7.37
CA VAL A 160 -8.40 -14.52 6.00
C VAL A 160 -8.68 -13.03 6.06
N ASN A 161 -7.76 -12.23 5.51
CA ASN A 161 -7.96 -10.80 5.32
C ASN A 161 -8.64 -10.57 3.96
N LEU A 162 -9.83 -9.97 3.99
CA LEU A 162 -10.63 -9.70 2.80
C LEU A 162 -10.47 -8.27 2.30
N GLY A 163 -9.92 -7.36 3.11
CA GLY A 163 -9.99 -5.92 2.85
C GLY A 163 -11.43 -5.50 2.57
N SER A 164 -11.70 -5.01 1.37
CA SER A 164 -13.04 -4.59 0.94
C SER A 164 -13.89 -5.68 0.24
N LEU A 165 -13.39 -6.92 0.15
CA LEU A 165 -14.11 -8.02 -0.51
C LEU A 165 -15.17 -8.65 0.41
N GLN A 166 -16.22 -9.20 -0.21
CA GLN A 166 -17.29 -9.92 0.49
C GLN A 166 -16.90 -11.39 0.70
N PRO A 167 -17.03 -11.96 1.92
CA PRO A 167 -16.67 -13.36 2.18
C PRO A 167 -17.58 -14.33 1.41
N TRP A 168 -17.05 -15.52 1.12
CA TRP A 168 -17.78 -16.57 0.40
C TRP A 168 -19.13 -16.92 1.03
N PHE A 169 -19.24 -16.92 2.37
CA PHE A 169 -20.46 -17.27 3.10
C PHE A 169 -21.55 -16.19 3.04
N TYR A 170 -21.27 -15.06 2.40
CA TYR A 170 -22.26 -14.06 2.01
C TYR A 170 -22.60 -14.08 0.52
N ALA A 171 -22.20 -15.12 -0.23
CA ALA A 171 -22.67 -15.28 -1.62
C ALA A 171 -24.20 -15.35 -1.67
N VAL A 172 -24.81 -14.67 -2.63
CA VAL A 172 -26.26 -14.69 -2.90
C VAL A 172 -26.52 -15.30 -4.27
N GLY A 173 -27.65 -16.00 -4.42
CA GLY A 173 -28.03 -16.58 -5.70
C GLY A 173 -26.93 -17.45 -6.33
N ASP A 174 -26.63 -17.19 -7.59
CA ASP A 174 -25.59 -17.84 -8.41
C ASP A 174 -24.23 -17.13 -8.35
N ALA A 175 -24.03 -16.18 -7.43
CA ALA A 175 -22.78 -15.45 -7.32
C ALA A 175 -21.56 -16.39 -7.30
N GLN A 176 -20.61 -16.10 -8.18
CA GLN A 176 -19.40 -16.90 -8.36
C GLN A 176 -18.46 -16.73 -7.17
N LEU A 177 -17.88 -17.83 -6.69
CA LEU A 177 -16.83 -17.80 -5.67
C LEU A 177 -15.45 -17.78 -6.33
N MET A 178 -14.52 -17.06 -5.73
CA MET A 178 -13.11 -17.09 -6.09
C MET A 178 -12.27 -17.24 -4.82
N GLY A 179 -12.02 -18.48 -4.42
CA GLY A 179 -11.42 -18.78 -3.12
C GLY A 179 -12.32 -18.27 -1.99
N ASP A 180 -11.78 -17.48 -1.08
CA ASP A 180 -12.46 -17.08 0.15
C ASP A 180 -13.53 -15.98 0.02
N TYR A 181 -13.77 -15.49 -1.20
CA TYR A 181 -14.62 -14.34 -1.44
C TYR A 181 -15.55 -14.49 -2.64
N VAL A 182 -16.62 -13.67 -2.63
CA VAL A 182 -17.56 -13.53 -3.73
C VAL A 182 -16.92 -12.70 -4.83
N PHE A 183 -16.99 -13.18 -6.06
CA PHE A 183 -16.48 -12.46 -7.22
C PHE A 183 -17.33 -11.21 -7.48
N PRO A 184 -16.73 -10.01 -7.53
CA PRO A 184 -17.47 -8.78 -7.73
C PRO A 184 -17.83 -8.61 -9.22
N GLU A 185 -19.04 -9.01 -9.60
CA GLU A 185 -19.51 -9.01 -11.00
C GLU A 185 -19.38 -7.64 -11.70
N HIS A 186 -19.54 -6.56 -10.94
CA HIS A 186 -19.45 -5.19 -11.45
C HIS A 186 -18.02 -4.74 -11.82
N LEU A 187 -16.99 -5.52 -11.47
CA LEU A 187 -15.59 -5.16 -11.72
C LEU A 187 -14.99 -5.81 -12.98
N ALA A 188 -15.68 -6.78 -13.59
CA ALA A 188 -15.13 -7.58 -14.68
C ALA A 188 -14.94 -6.84 -16.03
N GLY A 189 -15.53 -5.65 -16.19
CA GLY A 189 -15.64 -4.96 -17.49
C GLY A 189 -14.53 -3.97 -17.87
N HIS A 190 -13.46 -3.82 -17.08
CA HIS A 190 -12.45 -2.79 -17.36
C HIS A 190 -11.42 -3.22 -18.45
N PRO A 191 -11.12 -2.39 -19.45
CA PRO A 191 -10.26 -2.78 -20.60
C PRO A 191 -8.80 -3.07 -20.23
N VAL A 192 -8.26 -2.40 -19.21
CA VAL A 192 -6.88 -2.60 -18.73
C VAL A 192 -6.82 -3.60 -17.56
N PHE A 193 -7.55 -3.31 -16.48
CA PHE A 193 -7.62 -4.09 -15.24
C PHE A 193 -8.60 -5.25 -15.34
N THR A 194 -8.40 -6.17 -16.28
CA THR A 194 -9.23 -7.37 -16.38
C THR A 194 -8.94 -8.34 -15.23
N PRO A 195 -9.95 -9.12 -14.76
CA PRO A 195 -9.75 -10.16 -13.76
C PRO A 195 -8.65 -11.16 -14.14
N GLY A 196 -7.79 -11.53 -13.19
CA GLY A 196 -6.71 -12.50 -13.37
C GLY A 196 -5.41 -11.92 -13.95
N ARG A 197 -5.44 -10.69 -14.45
CA ARG A 197 -4.25 -10.02 -14.99
C ARG A 197 -3.34 -9.53 -13.86
N GLN A 198 -2.03 -9.71 -13.99
CA GLN A 198 -1.07 -9.35 -12.95
C GLN A 198 -0.42 -7.99 -13.20
N PHE A 199 -0.22 -7.25 -12.10
CA PHE A 199 0.33 -5.90 -12.11
C PHE A 199 1.41 -5.74 -11.05
N ILE A 200 2.39 -4.89 -11.35
CA ILE A 200 3.27 -4.31 -10.35
C ILE A 200 2.56 -3.09 -9.79
N VAL A 201 2.20 -3.16 -8.51
CA VAL A 201 1.45 -2.13 -7.81
C VAL A 201 2.41 -1.36 -6.90
N PRO A 202 2.72 -0.10 -7.23
CA PRO A 202 3.48 0.77 -6.34
C PRO A 202 2.63 1.16 -5.14
N THR A 203 3.22 1.11 -3.96
CA THR A 203 2.60 1.51 -2.70
C THR A 203 3.17 2.87 -2.31
N LYS A 204 2.29 3.83 -2.03
CA LYS A 204 2.66 5.20 -1.65
C LYS A 204 3.14 5.23 -0.20
N GLU A 205 4.20 5.98 0.07
CA GLU A 205 4.53 6.33 1.46
C GLU A 205 3.61 7.46 1.92
N PHE A 206 2.92 7.31 3.05
CA PHE A 206 1.83 8.21 3.47
C PHE A 206 2.19 9.71 3.51
N TRP A 207 3.48 10.04 3.55
CA TRP A 207 4.02 11.40 3.69
C TRP A 207 4.82 11.91 2.49
N LEU A 208 5.06 11.08 1.48
CA LEU A 208 5.88 11.44 0.32
C LEU A 208 5.18 10.90 -0.93
N ASP A 209 5.06 11.69 -2.00
CA ASP A 209 4.63 11.22 -3.33
C ASP A 209 5.70 10.34 -4.01
N LYS A 210 6.32 9.48 -3.21
CA LYS A 210 7.37 8.53 -3.56
C LYS A 210 6.83 7.11 -3.38
N VAL A 211 7.36 6.23 -4.23
CA VAL A 211 7.11 4.79 -4.14
C VAL A 211 7.85 4.27 -2.91
N ALA A 212 7.10 3.75 -1.93
CA ALA A 212 7.68 3.09 -0.75
C ALA A 212 8.19 1.70 -1.11
N HIS A 213 7.36 0.92 -1.80
CA HIS A 213 7.68 -0.43 -2.28
C HIS A 213 6.77 -0.79 -3.45
N THR A 214 7.11 -1.87 -4.15
CA THR A 214 6.29 -2.44 -5.23
C THR A 214 5.94 -3.89 -4.90
N THR A 215 4.69 -4.27 -5.17
CA THR A 215 4.20 -5.64 -4.98
C THR A 215 3.55 -6.14 -6.25
N VAL A 216 3.64 -7.45 -6.51
CA VAL A 216 2.88 -8.07 -7.60
C VAL A 216 1.51 -8.43 -7.07
N LYS A 217 0.47 -7.88 -7.69
CA LYS A 217 -0.94 -8.17 -7.37
C LYS A 217 -1.68 -8.66 -8.59
N THR A 218 -2.73 -9.44 -8.36
CA THR A 218 -3.64 -9.88 -9.41
C THR A 218 -4.88 -9.00 -9.37
N SER A 219 -5.24 -8.40 -10.51
CA SER A 219 -6.45 -7.59 -10.65
C SER A 219 -7.68 -8.47 -10.48
N MET A 220 -8.61 -8.02 -9.66
CA MET A 220 -9.96 -8.57 -9.54
C MET A 220 -10.95 -7.85 -10.46
N GLY A 221 -10.50 -6.78 -11.10
CA GLY A 221 -11.32 -5.88 -11.88
C GLY A 221 -11.18 -4.43 -11.44
N ALA A 222 -11.86 -3.54 -12.14
CA ALA A 222 -11.93 -2.14 -11.77
C ALA A 222 -13.28 -1.55 -12.18
N TYR A 223 -13.68 -0.48 -11.49
CA TYR A 223 -14.78 0.36 -11.93
C TYR A 223 -14.30 1.80 -12.08
N THR A 224 -14.96 2.51 -12.99
CA THR A 224 -14.69 3.90 -13.28
C THR A 224 -15.90 4.73 -12.93
N ARG A 225 -15.69 5.84 -12.20
CA ARG A 225 -16.74 6.78 -11.82
C ARG A 225 -16.36 8.19 -12.22
N GLU A 226 -17.35 8.97 -12.62
CA GLU A 226 -17.21 10.42 -12.76
C GLU A 226 -17.42 11.06 -11.39
N VAL A 227 -16.43 11.83 -10.95
CA VAL A 227 -16.47 12.59 -9.70
C VAL A 227 -16.62 14.07 -10.07
N PRO A 228 -17.72 14.74 -9.64
CA PRO A 228 -17.88 16.16 -9.87
C PRO A 228 -16.74 16.93 -9.18
N THR A 229 -16.04 17.77 -9.92
CA THR A 229 -15.07 18.67 -9.28
C THR A 229 -15.80 19.89 -8.74
N LYS A 230 -15.44 20.31 -7.53
CA LYS A 230 -15.88 21.58 -6.95
C LYS A 230 -14.72 22.53 -6.94
N LYS A 231 -14.75 23.54 -7.80
CA LYS A 231 -13.69 24.54 -7.89
C LYS A 231 -14.07 25.75 -7.05
N TYR A 232 -13.31 26.01 -6.00
CA TYR A 232 -13.52 27.21 -5.18
C TYR A 232 -13.05 28.45 -5.96
N ASN A 233 -13.94 29.40 -6.19
CA ASN A 233 -13.66 30.62 -6.97
C ASN A 233 -13.60 31.90 -6.11
N GLY A 234 -13.53 31.76 -4.78
CA GLY A 234 -13.53 32.89 -3.84
C GLY A 234 -14.91 33.43 -3.46
N TRP A 235 -15.97 33.09 -4.20
CA TRP A 235 -17.37 33.48 -3.94
C TRP A 235 -18.30 32.27 -3.72
N GLY A 236 -17.77 31.05 -3.88
CA GLY A 236 -18.47 29.80 -3.74
C GLY A 236 -17.68 28.65 -4.39
N TYR A 237 -18.35 27.51 -4.57
CA TYR A 237 -17.87 26.41 -5.39
C TYR A 237 -18.65 26.42 -6.70
N ASP A 238 -17.92 26.54 -7.81
CA ASP A 238 -18.48 26.24 -9.13
C ASP A 238 -18.28 24.75 -9.42
N ASP A 239 -19.24 24.16 -10.12
CA ASP A 239 -19.07 22.83 -10.69
C ASP A 239 -18.00 22.93 -11.79
N GLY A 240 -16.88 22.22 -11.59
CA GLY A 240 -15.86 22.05 -12.62
C GLY A 240 -16.15 20.82 -13.47
N ASP A 241 -15.31 20.61 -14.49
CA ASP A 241 -15.41 19.41 -15.32
C ASP A 241 -15.27 18.14 -14.46
N PRO A 242 -16.14 17.13 -14.64
CA PRO A 242 -16.06 15.90 -13.88
C PRO A 242 -14.73 15.19 -14.14
N GLN A 243 -14.13 14.66 -13.09
CA GLN A 243 -12.91 13.87 -13.16
C GLN A 243 -13.25 12.38 -13.19
N ILE A 244 -12.49 11.65 -13.99
CA ILE A 244 -12.63 10.20 -14.10
C ILE A 244 -11.74 9.54 -13.05
N HIS A 245 -12.35 8.89 -12.07
CA HIS A 245 -11.65 8.10 -11.06
C HIS A 245 -11.81 6.62 -11.39
N THR A 246 -10.71 5.87 -11.40
CA THR A 246 -10.73 4.41 -11.56
C THR A 246 -10.30 3.78 -10.25
N THR A 247 -11.16 2.94 -9.68
CA THR A 247 -10.83 2.15 -8.50
C THR A 247 -10.55 0.72 -8.93
N VAL A 248 -9.32 0.28 -8.71
CA VAL A 248 -8.86 -1.09 -9.00
C VAL A 248 -8.91 -1.91 -7.73
N GLN A 249 -9.54 -3.08 -7.81
CA GLN A 249 -9.57 -4.06 -6.72
C GLN A 249 -8.50 -5.12 -6.95
N TRP A 250 -7.72 -5.40 -5.91
CA TRP A 250 -6.69 -6.43 -5.94
C TRP A 250 -7.13 -7.70 -5.21
N ASN A 251 -6.49 -8.82 -5.55
CA ASN A 251 -6.75 -10.14 -4.98
C ASN A 251 -6.45 -10.28 -3.48
N ASP A 252 -5.71 -9.34 -2.91
CA ASP A 252 -5.42 -9.26 -1.47
C ASP A 252 -6.43 -8.37 -0.72
N GLY A 253 -7.53 -7.99 -1.35
CA GLY A 253 -8.57 -7.15 -0.77
C GLY A 253 -8.26 -5.65 -0.80
N SER A 254 -7.03 -5.25 -1.13
CA SER A 254 -6.64 -3.84 -1.20
C SER A 254 -7.19 -3.14 -2.45
N LEU A 255 -7.24 -1.81 -2.37
CA LEU A 255 -7.72 -0.93 -3.43
C LEU A 255 -6.61 0.00 -3.91
N THR A 256 -6.63 0.34 -5.20
CA THR A 256 -5.89 1.48 -5.74
C THR A 256 -6.85 2.42 -6.43
N GLU A 257 -6.93 3.66 -5.96
CA GLU A 257 -7.65 4.73 -6.64
C GLU A 257 -6.69 5.47 -7.57
N ILE A 258 -7.07 5.54 -8.84
CA ILE A 258 -6.36 6.23 -9.91
C ILE A 258 -7.21 7.43 -10.31
N THR A 259 -6.68 8.62 -10.07
CA THR A 259 -7.26 9.91 -10.47
C THR A 259 -6.43 10.53 -11.60
N PRO A 260 -6.95 11.57 -12.30
CA PRO A 260 -6.18 12.28 -13.33
C PRO A 260 -4.85 12.86 -12.84
N GLU A 261 -4.73 13.15 -11.54
CA GLU A 261 -3.55 13.70 -10.88
C GLU A 261 -2.59 12.61 -10.38
N THR A 262 -2.94 11.33 -10.51
CA THR A 262 -2.09 10.25 -10.02
C THR A 262 -0.74 10.27 -10.75
N PRO A 263 0.39 10.47 -10.04
CA PRO A 263 1.70 10.51 -10.66
C PRO A 263 2.00 9.23 -11.43
N GLN A 264 2.70 9.35 -12.56
CA GLN A 264 2.97 8.21 -13.44
C GLN A 264 3.72 7.06 -12.73
N GLN A 265 4.60 7.39 -11.78
CA GLN A 265 5.32 6.41 -10.97
C GLN A 265 4.44 5.64 -9.96
N LEU A 266 3.22 6.12 -9.70
CA LEU A 266 2.24 5.49 -8.81
C LEU A 266 1.16 4.71 -9.58
N LEU A 267 1.23 4.65 -10.91
CA LEU A 267 0.30 3.86 -11.71
C LEU A 267 0.67 2.37 -11.68
N PRO A 268 -0.31 1.47 -11.51
CA PRO A 268 -0.07 0.03 -11.66
C PRO A 268 0.40 -0.32 -13.07
N ILE A 269 1.42 -1.16 -13.18
CA ILE A 269 2.03 -1.54 -14.46
C ILE A 269 1.68 -3.01 -14.77
N PRO A 270 1.00 -3.32 -15.90
CA PRO A 270 0.74 -4.70 -16.27
C PRO A 270 2.05 -5.47 -16.50
N ILE A 271 2.18 -6.67 -15.92
CA ILE A 271 3.39 -7.48 -16.09
C ILE A 271 3.63 -7.87 -17.54
N GLU A 272 2.56 -8.12 -18.30
CA GLU A 272 2.62 -8.55 -19.71
C GLU A 272 3.29 -7.52 -20.62
N THR A 273 3.22 -6.22 -20.28
CA THR A 273 3.88 -5.18 -21.09
C THR A 273 5.37 -5.09 -20.81
N GLN A 274 5.84 -5.67 -19.69
CA GLN A 274 7.25 -5.71 -19.29
C GLN A 274 7.60 -7.05 -18.62
N PRO A 275 7.58 -8.18 -19.36
CA PRO A 275 7.74 -9.53 -18.80
C PRO A 275 9.08 -9.71 -18.06
N TRP A 276 10.11 -9.02 -18.52
CA TRP A 276 11.43 -8.99 -17.89
C TRP A 276 11.39 -8.46 -16.45
N VAL A 277 10.44 -7.58 -16.11
CA VAL A 277 10.33 -7.00 -14.77
C VAL A 277 9.82 -8.03 -13.78
N ALA A 278 8.90 -8.92 -14.18
CA ALA A 278 8.48 -10.02 -13.32
C ALA A 278 9.61 -11.02 -13.07
N GLU A 279 10.45 -11.29 -14.07
CA GLU A 279 11.66 -12.11 -13.90
C GLU A 279 12.67 -11.43 -12.96
N ALA A 280 12.89 -10.13 -13.13
CA ALA A 280 13.76 -9.34 -12.26
C ALA A 280 13.24 -9.31 -10.82
N TYR A 281 11.93 -9.10 -10.63
CA TYR A 281 11.30 -9.05 -9.31
C TYR A 281 11.40 -10.39 -8.57
N LYS A 282 11.16 -11.51 -9.25
CA LYS A 282 11.40 -12.86 -8.69
C LYS A 282 12.87 -13.06 -8.30
N GLY A 283 13.79 -12.60 -9.14
CA GLY A 283 15.23 -12.62 -8.86
C GLY A 283 15.61 -11.81 -7.62
N ILE A 284 15.03 -10.62 -7.46
CA ILE A 284 15.22 -9.75 -6.29
C ILE A 284 14.65 -10.40 -5.03
N GLN A 285 13.42 -10.92 -5.06
CA GLN A 285 12.82 -11.58 -3.89
C GLN A 285 13.61 -12.82 -3.46
N ALA A 286 14.09 -13.63 -4.42
CA ALA A 286 14.98 -14.76 -4.13
C ALA A 286 16.29 -14.29 -3.49
N ALA A 287 16.82 -13.15 -3.92
CA ALA A 287 18.03 -12.57 -3.34
C ALA A 287 17.80 -12.04 -1.91
N LEU A 288 16.71 -11.32 -1.67
CA LEU A 288 16.34 -10.82 -0.35
C LEU A 288 16.04 -11.95 0.64
N ALA A 289 15.48 -13.08 0.16
CA ALA A 289 15.25 -14.27 0.97
C ALA A 289 16.52 -15.12 1.19
N GLY A 290 17.70 -14.67 0.74
CA GLY A 290 18.97 -15.40 0.88
C GLY A 290 19.07 -16.66 0.02
N LYS A 291 18.15 -16.87 -0.92
CA LYS A 291 18.11 -18.06 -1.80
C LYS A 291 19.06 -17.94 -3.00
N ALA A 292 19.48 -16.72 -3.35
CA ALA A 292 20.42 -16.46 -4.45
C ALA A 292 21.25 -15.19 -4.19
N LEU A 293 22.54 -15.18 -4.53
CA LEU A 293 23.39 -13.97 -4.41
C LEU A 293 23.35 -13.07 -5.64
N SER A 294 22.75 -13.54 -6.73
CA SER A 294 22.62 -12.81 -7.99
C SER A 294 21.49 -13.36 -8.83
N PHE A 295 20.95 -12.53 -9.72
CA PHE A 295 19.99 -12.94 -10.74
C PHE A 295 20.33 -12.28 -12.08
N THR A 296 19.93 -12.92 -13.17
CA THR A 296 20.12 -12.41 -14.53
C THR A 296 18.82 -12.58 -15.30
N VAL A 297 18.37 -11.50 -15.92
CA VAL A 297 17.26 -11.48 -16.87
C VAL A 297 17.83 -11.24 -18.26
N ASN A 298 17.51 -12.10 -19.21
CA ASN A 298 17.95 -11.96 -20.59
C ASN A 298 16.84 -11.26 -21.38
N PHE A 299 17.17 -10.16 -22.04
CA PHE A 299 16.24 -9.45 -22.91
C PHE A 299 16.17 -10.11 -24.29
N ALA A 300 15.07 -9.87 -25.00
CA ALA A 300 14.83 -10.41 -26.34
C ALA A 300 15.84 -9.90 -27.38
N ASP A 301 16.45 -8.73 -27.15
CA ASP A 301 17.51 -8.15 -27.97
C ASP A 301 18.90 -8.74 -27.66
N GLY A 302 18.99 -9.72 -26.75
CA GLY A 302 20.23 -10.37 -26.33
C GLY A 302 21.01 -9.62 -25.24
N SER A 303 20.56 -8.42 -24.85
CA SER A 303 21.12 -7.71 -23.70
C SER A 303 20.67 -8.35 -22.38
N LYS A 304 21.30 -7.99 -21.26
CA LYS A 304 21.05 -8.64 -19.95
C LYS A 304 20.92 -7.63 -18.84
N PHE A 305 19.97 -7.86 -17.95
CA PHE A 305 19.86 -7.18 -16.66
C PHE A 305 20.37 -8.09 -15.56
N VAL A 306 21.45 -7.69 -14.90
CA VAL A 306 22.12 -8.50 -13.87
C VAL A 306 22.05 -7.78 -12.53
N GLY A 307 21.42 -8.42 -11.55
CA GLY A 307 21.41 -7.96 -10.17
C GLY A 307 22.30 -8.84 -9.30
N ARG A 308 23.01 -8.22 -8.36
CA ARG A 308 23.84 -8.93 -7.37
C ARG A 308 23.58 -8.36 -5.99
N PHE A 309 23.34 -9.24 -5.03
CA PHE A 309 23.29 -8.86 -3.63
C PHE A 309 24.70 -8.52 -3.18
N VAL A 310 24.89 -7.30 -2.69
CA VAL A 310 26.15 -6.83 -2.10
C VAL A 310 25.89 -6.76 -0.61
N GLU A 311 26.55 -7.62 0.16
CA GLU A 311 26.55 -7.49 1.62
C GLU A 311 27.00 -6.09 1.99
N ALA A 312 26.29 -5.46 2.93
CA ALA A 312 26.73 -4.19 3.48
C ALA A 312 28.16 -4.42 4.01
N PRO A 313 29.16 -3.66 3.54
CA PRO A 313 30.52 -3.84 4.02
C PRO A 313 30.49 -3.67 5.54
N GLU A 314 31.10 -4.61 6.28
CA GLU A 314 31.42 -4.40 7.69
C GLU A 314 32.05 -3.00 7.79
N LYS A 315 31.44 -2.11 8.58
CA LYS A 315 31.93 -0.74 8.79
C LYS A 315 33.29 -0.81 9.50
N LYS A 316 34.35 -1.05 8.75
CA LYS A 316 35.71 -0.83 9.23
C LYS A 316 35.89 0.68 9.35
N SER A 317 36.26 1.11 10.54
CA SER A 317 36.64 2.50 10.78
C SER A 317 37.79 2.87 9.87
N ASP A 318 37.69 4.01 9.18
CA ASP A 318 38.86 4.58 8.51
C ASP A 318 39.89 4.98 9.59
N PRO A 319 41.19 4.80 9.36
CA PRO A 319 42.21 5.19 10.31
C PRO A 319 42.26 6.72 10.47
N GLU A 320 42.72 7.19 11.63
CA GLU A 320 43.03 8.61 11.82
C GLU A 320 44.11 9.06 10.82
N GLY A 321 43.93 10.26 10.25
CA GLY A 321 44.93 10.86 9.36
C GLY A 321 44.39 11.92 8.42
N ASP A 322 45.24 12.31 7.47
CA ASP A 322 44.90 13.29 6.44
C ASP A 322 44.41 12.60 5.16
N TYR A 323 43.33 13.13 4.62
CA TYR A 323 42.68 12.65 3.42
C TYR A 323 42.50 13.79 2.43
N PHE A 324 42.69 13.48 1.15
CA PHE A 324 42.25 14.35 0.07
C PHE A 324 40.84 13.91 -0.34
N VAL A 325 39.91 14.85 -0.32
CA VAL A 325 38.49 14.60 -0.58
C VAL A 325 38.06 15.39 -1.80
N ARG A 326 37.38 14.73 -2.73
CA ARG A 326 36.71 15.32 -3.87
C ARG A 326 35.20 15.08 -3.76
N VAL A 327 34.42 16.15 -3.74
CA VAL A 327 32.96 16.12 -3.66
C VAL A 327 32.38 16.65 -4.96
N SER A 328 31.66 15.81 -5.69
CA SER A 328 30.87 16.20 -6.85
C SER A 328 29.50 16.68 -6.39
N MET A 329 29.15 17.91 -6.72
CA MET A 329 27.91 18.57 -6.33
C MET A 329 26.78 18.25 -7.32
N SER A 330 25.53 18.46 -6.92
CA SER A 330 24.36 18.21 -7.79
C SER A 330 24.28 19.16 -8.99
N ASP A 331 24.93 20.32 -8.93
CA ASP A 331 25.03 21.30 -10.01
C ASP A 331 26.14 20.95 -11.04
N GLY A 332 26.79 19.80 -10.90
CA GLY A 332 27.88 19.35 -11.75
C GLY A 332 29.25 19.94 -11.39
N SER A 333 29.32 20.85 -10.41
CA SER A 333 30.60 21.37 -9.91
C SER A 333 31.32 20.34 -9.04
N THR A 334 32.64 20.52 -8.86
CA THR A 334 33.45 19.66 -8.00
C THR A 334 34.21 20.51 -7.00
N ARG A 335 34.15 20.14 -5.72
CA ARG A 335 34.91 20.75 -4.63
C ARG A 335 35.98 19.79 -4.14
N GLU A 336 37.21 20.27 -4.03
CA GLU A 336 38.34 19.49 -3.55
C GLU A 336 38.93 20.13 -2.30
N GLY A 337 39.39 19.31 -1.36
CA GLY A 337 39.99 19.81 -0.14
C GLY A 337 40.64 18.72 0.70
N ARG A 338 41.56 19.16 1.57
CA ARG A 338 42.17 18.29 2.58
C ARG A 338 41.28 18.23 3.81
N VAL A 339 41.07 17.02 4.32
CA VAL A 339 40.33 16.74 5.55
C VAL A 339 41.24 15.98 6.50
N THR A 340 41.48 16.55 7.67
CA THR A 340 42.07 15.80 8.80
C THR A 340 40.94 15.08 9.52
N PHE A 341 40.99 13.76 9.53
CA PHE A 341 39.92 12.90 10.04
C PHE A 341 40.38 12.12 11.27
N SER A 342 39.54 12.15 12.30
CA SER A 342 39.64 11.31 13.50
C SER A 342 38.33 10.53 13.64
N PRO A 343 38.35 9.19 13.56
CA PRO A 343 37.13 8.40 13.63
C PRO A 343 36.47 8.48 15.00
N THR A 344 35.13 8.53 15.01
CA THR A 344 34.31 8.42 16.22
C THR A 344 33.25 7.33 16.05
N ALA A 345 32.57 6.94 17.13
CA ALA A 345 31.46 5.99 17.06
C ALA A 345 30.33 6.48 16.12
N GLU A 346 30.11 7.79 16.05
CA GLU A 346 29.10 8.43 15.21
C GLU A 346 29.57 8.65 13.77
N LEU A 347 30.87 8.90 13.57
CA LEU A 347 31.50 9.15 12.26
C LEU A 347 32.71 8.22 12.07
N PRO A 348 32.48 6.92 11.78
CA PRO A 348 33.55 5.93 11.70
C PRO A 348 34.35 6.00 10.39
N SER A 349 33.85 6.67 9.34
CA SER A 349 34.54 6.80 8.05
C SER A 349 34.70 8.25 7.59
N VAL A 350 35.72 8.52 6.78
CA VAL A 350 35.93 9.86 6.18
C VAL A 350 34.73 10.27 5.33
N GLN A 351 34.13 9.31 4.62
CA GLN A 351 32.89 9.56 3.87
C GLN A 351 31.74 9.97 4.78
N SER A 352 31.56 9.32 5.93
CA SER A 352 30.51 9.70 6.90
C SER A 352 30.75 11.09 7.49
N TYR A 353 32.01 11.43 7.77
CA TYR A 353 32.42 12.75 8.25
C TYR A 353 32.13 13.86 7.22
N VAL A 354 32.50 13.62 5.95
CA VAL A 354 32.23 14.56 4.85
C VAL A 354 30.73 14.68 4.60
N HIS A 355 29.99 13.57 4.58
CA HIS A 355 28.54 13.59 4.47
C HIS A 355 27.91 14.44 5.58
N HIS A 356 28.30 14.22 6.84
CA HIS A 356 27.76 14.97 7.98
C HIS A 356 28.04 16.48 7.83
N HIS A 357 29.24 16.85 7.40
CA HIS A 357 29.61 18.24 7.13
C HIS A 357 28.74 18.89 6.04
N TYR A 358 28.49 18.21 4.91
CA TYR A 358 27.68 18.76 3.81
C TYR A 358 26.18 18.79 4.15
N SER A 359 25.65 17.77 4.83
CA SER A 359 24.24 17.75 5.26
C SER A 359 23.93 18.82 6.30
N LYS A 360 24.83 19.07 7.25
CA LYS A 360 24.67 20.14 8.25
C LYS A 360 24.66 21.53 7.62
N ASN A 361 25.35 21.70 6.49
CA ASN A 361 25.44 22.96 5.76
C ASN A 361 24.41 23.08 4.61
N GLY A 362 23.46 22.15 4.50
CA GLY A 362 22.37 22.21 3.52
C GLY A 362 22.83 22.03 2.07
N HIS A 363 23.96 21.37 1.84
CA HIS A 363 24.50 21.16 0.50
C HIS A 363 24.18 19.77 -0.03
N GLU A 364 23.57 19.72 -1.22
CA GLU A 364 23.35 18.48 -1.96
C GLU A 364 24.56 18.10 -2.81
N TYR A 365 24.96 16.83 -2.75
CA TYR A 365 26.07 16.29 -3.51
C TYR A 365 25.71 14.92 -4.10
N THR A 366 26.40 14.54 -5.17
CA THR A 366 26.13 13.30 -5.93
C THR A 366 27.18 12.23 -5.66
N ARG A 367 28.43 12.60 -5.33
CA ARG A 367 29.51 11.63 -5.09
C ARG A 367 30.62 12.20 -4.20
N ILE A 368 31.17 11.36 -3.30
CA ILE A 368 32.38 11.65 -2.52
C ILE A 368 33.47 10.64 -2.89
N SER A 369 34.63 11.14 -3.30
CA SER A 369 35.87 10.37 -3.49
C SER A 369 36.87 10.72 -2.39
N VAL A 370 37.53 9.71 -1.83
CA VAL A 370 38.47 9.86 -0.71
C VAL A 370 39.77 9.14 -1.06
N ASP A 371 40.88 9.89 -1.04
CA ASP A 371 42.23 9.36 -1.23
C ASP A 371 43.05 9.63 0.04
N ARG A 372 43.60 8.58 0.66
CA ARG A 372 44.45 8.74 1.86
C ARG A 372 45.77 9.39 1.47
N MET A 373 46.16 10.45 2.18
CA MET A 373 47.46 11.08 1.93
C MET A 373 48.56 10.25 2.61
N GLU A 374 49.48 9.69 1.83
CA GLU A 374 50.71 9.14 2.36
C GLU A 374 51.57 10.28 2.92
N THR A 375 51.62 10.41 4.24
CA THR A 375 52.64 11.24 4.87
C THR A 375 53.98 10.52 4.69
N LYS A 376 54.88 11.07 3.85
CA LYS A 376 56.29 10.69 3.87
C LYS A 376 56.79 10.91 5.30
N ARG A 377 56.89 9.82 6.08
CA ARG A 377 57.59 9.82 7.36
C ARG A 377 59.03 10.26 7.08
N ASN A 378 59.38 11.49 7.42
CA ASN A 378 60.77 11.81 7.69
C ASN A 378 61.25 10.82 8.75
N GLY A 379 62.20 9.96 8.37
CA GLY A 379 62.68 8.87 9.20
C GLY A 379 63.12 9.38 10.58
N ARG A 380 62.80 8.59 11.61
CA ARG A 380 63.39 8.73 12.94
C ARG A 380 64.91 8.71 12.79
N LYS A 381 65.60 9.76 13.25
CA LYS A 381 67.01 9.63 13.65
C LYS A 381 67.08 8.52 14.70
N ALA A 382 67.91 7.51 14.44
CA ALA A 382 68.13 6.38 15.33
C ALA A 382 68.75 6.84 16.66
N ALA A 383 68.34 6.21 17.76
CA ALA A 383 68.96 6.35 19.07
C ALA A 383 70.00 5.23 19.30
N GLY A 384 71.21 5.61 19.77
CA GLY A 384 72.33 4.75 20.23
C GLY A 384 73.38 4.48 19.14
N ILE A 385 74.65 4.92 19.23
CA ILE A 385 75.66 4.75 20.30
C ILE A 385 76.48 6.06 20.49
N PHE A 386 76.95 6.29 21.73
CA PHE A 386 77.59 7.51 22.28
C PHE A 386 79.03 7.78 21.81
N PHE A 387 79.43 9.07 21.81
CA PHE A 387 80.60 9.60 22.53
C PHE A 387 80.35 11.08 22.89
N ALA A 388 80.53 11.46 24.15
CA ALA A 388 80.59 12.87 24.57
C ALA A 388 82.05 13.36 24.49
N PRO A 389 82.29 14.63 24.12
CA PRO A 389 82.66 15.62 25.16
C PRO A 389 82.22 17.06 24.79
N PRO A 390 82.73 18.10 25.47
CA PRO A 390 82.15 18.74 26.65
C PRO A 390 81.41 20.05 26.34
N THR A 391 80.59 20.44 27.32
CA THR A 391 79.96 21.74 27.57
C THR A 391 80.79 22.95 27.16
N ASP A 392 80.18 23.89 26.44
CA ASP A 392 80.11 25.31 26.84
C ASP A 392 79.32 26.17 25.81
N ALA A 393 78.75 27.26 26.33
CA ALA A 393 78.13 28.40 25.66
C ALA A 393 76.81 28.12 24.90
N SER A 394 75.67 28.53 25.46
CA SER A 394 75.13 29.91 25.54
C SER A 394 74.51 30.38 24.21
N PRO A 395 73.34 31.04 24.24
CA PRO A 395 72.42 31.18 23.12
C PRO A 395 72.64 32.51 22.38
N TYR A 396 72.69 32.50 21.05
CA TYR A 396 72.50 33.70 20.25
C TYR A 396 71.74 33.38 18.96
N GLU A 397 70.51 33.91 18.92
CA GLU A 397 70.11 35.01 18.05
C GLU A 397 70.26 34.93 16.52
N VAL A 398 69.12 35.28 15.90
CA VAL A 398 68.93 36.34 14.89
C VAL A 398 68.98 35.97 13.40
N ASN A 399 67.81 36.21 12.79
CA ASN A 399 67.50 36.78 11.47
C ASN A 399 68.48 36.59 10.30
N SER A 400 67.91 36.31 9.12
CA SER A 400 67.99 37.24 7.99
C SER A 400 67.03 36.91 6.84
N THR A 401 66.23 37.92 6.54
CA THR A 401 65.72 38.41 5.25
C THR A 401 66.62 38.12 4.02
N GLN A 402 66.06 37.91 2.82
CA GLN A 402 65.90 38.93 1.75
C GLN A 402 65.55 38.37 0.35
N ASN A 403 64.61 39.10 -0.28
CA ASN A 403 64.35 39.44 -1.70
C ASN A 403 65.21 38.90 -2.85
N SER A 404 64.54 38.61 -3.98
CA SER A 404 64.68 39.29 -5.31
C SER A 404 63.86 38.48 -6.34
N GLU A 405 62.80 39.03 -6.96
CA GLU A 405 62.78 39.83 -8.21
C GLU A 405 63.28 39.13 -9.49
N GLU A 406 62.50 39.33 -10.57
CA GLU A 406 62.74 39.09 -12.01
C GLU A 406 62.71 37.60 -12.47
N GLU A 407 61.96 37.17 -13.50
CA GLU A 407 61.37 37.79 -14.71
C GLU A 407 59.88 37.46 -14.92
#